data_AF-A0A815LLE4-F1
#
_entry.id   AF-A0A815LLE4-F1
#
_cell.length_a   1.000
_cell.length_b   1.000
_cell.length_c   1.000
_cell.angle_alpha   90.00
_cell.angle_beta   90.00
_cell.angle_gamma   90.00
#
_symmetry.space_group_name_H-M   'P 1'
#
loop_
_entity.id
_entity.type
_entity.pdbx_description
1 polymer ?
#
loop_
_entity_poly.entity_id
_entity_poly.type
_entity_poly.pdbx_seq_one_letter_code
_entity_poly.pdbx_strand_id
1 'polypeptide(L)'
;MNHLYGNEYIDISIVLDAHLPCSPAEFEITHRVHDNLPREQDQITLENLAYEQMREKSVYSNYFHELIMKDEYLFQQYYHDQLLLFLEEYKVQLSVEFVLDLLNNNSVKSTIERIKYYLVNQSELLELLRIFEQGVYALSRARQGALLTIINSGIKRVEDGSCLTLKTDNLYLLVLKEGSFYQIPPNTIVKNVNELTEKFECTCDTFIENSLMNLVQLTVSSELLETIENIPNILIIFNRISQGILNLEQYTVSNLEVLQPLISLLQCIETLYNDPLQIFKNVLQYMRINGLQECRLIHRMIDHMKSLNSFKTNLTKDVISKTLSKLEVELLLNWLYDNSDNYYHLLEIINDSDDLWKYSAKLFTYLETKLNLVACVEKSCGQIEVSDEYAKLNQYLQQLNNKSMKIERILSNRIHLKLIFNTGKDKIENTLSKTYNQFQQNLKQVNTVHVRGERIKLFSLLSWSKYYAQMYAYALKNDSKQNIMRDIDRLLSQDDSSVCSSIKVYIVKQLMYFENKTLAELK
;
A
#
# COMPACT_ATOMS: atom_id res chain seq x y z
N MET A 1 45.21 61.02 23.94
CA MET A 1 45.52 60.27 25.18
C MET A 1 44.22 59.63 25.62
N ASN A 2 43.96 58.38 25.22
CA ASN A 2 44.22 57.17 26.02
C ASN A 2 43.42 57.24 27.32
N HIS A 3 42.38 56.44 27.61
CA HIS A 3 42.03 55.07 27.20
C HIS A 3 40.56 54.74 27.55
N LEU A 4 39.94 53.83 26.78
CA LEU A 4 39.00 52.74 27.14
C LEU A 4 37.73 53.14 27.91
N TYR A 5 36.50 53.01 27.38
CA TYR A 5 35.81 51.76 27.06
C TYR A 5 35.04 51.84 25.74
N GLY A 6 35.28 50.89 24.84
CA GLY A 6 34.40 50.61 23.71
C GLY A 6 33.21 49.80 24.19
N ASN A 7 32.00 50.39 24.11
CA ASN A 7 30.79 49.59 24.10
C ASN A 7 30.67 48.99 22.70
N GLU A 8 31.17 47.76 22.53
CA GLU A 8 30.74 46.89 21.45
C GLU A 8 29.26 46.59 21.69
N TYR A 9 28.39 47.38 21.06
CA TYR A 9 27.00 46.99 20.90
C TYR A 9 27.00 45.77 19.97
N ILE A 10 26.74 44.60 20.54
CA ILE A 10 26.36 43.42 19.75
C ILE A 10 25.10 43.85 18.99
N ASP A 11 25.20 43.89 17.66
CA ASP A 11 24.09 44.17 16.77
C ASP A 11 23.15 42.96 16.83
N ILE A 12 22.25 42.93 17.81
CA ILE A 12 21.27 41.86 17.96
C ILE A 12 20.28 42.06 16.81
N SER A 13 20.42 41.28 15.75
CA SER A 13 19.38 41.20 14.72
C SER A 13 18.10 40.73 15.43
N ILE A 14 17.14 41.64 15.58
CA ILE A 14 15.84 41.32 16.14
C ILE A 14 15.13 40.45 15.11
N VAL A 15 15.15 39.13 15.32
CA VAL A 15 14.22 38.22 14.67
C VAL A 15 12.88 38.45 15.37
N LEU A 16 11.87 38.86 14.59
CA LEU A 16 10.50 39.03 15.10
C LEU A 16 10.06 37.70 15.76
N ASP A 17 9.50 37.79 16.97
CA ASP A 17 8.96 36.68 17.76
C ASP A 17 9.96 35.66 18.38
N ALA A 18 11.26 35.97 18.45
CA ALA A 18 12.21 35.21 19.28
C ALA A 18 12.09 35.53 20.78
N HIS A 19 12.13 34.50 21.63
CA HIS A 19 11.96 34.59 23.08
C HIS A 19 13.28 34.71 23.85
N LEU A 20 14.33 34.02 23.40
CA LEU A 20 15.63 33.98 24.07
C LEU A 20 16.66 34.90 23.37
N PRO A 21 17.60 35.48 24.14
CA PRO A 21 18.66 36.30 23.56
C PRO A 21 19.69 35.43 22.83
N CYS A 22 20.16 35.86 21.66
CA CYS A 22 21.17 35.14 20.85
C CYS A 22 20.66 33.89 20.10
N SER A 23 19.34 33.71 19.95
CA SER A 23 18.76 32.62 19.15
C SER A 23 19.37 32.44 17.74
N PRO A 24 19.69 33.52 16.97
CA PRO A 24 20.36 33.38 15.68
C PRO A 24 21.77 32.78 15.77
N ALA A 25 22.56 33.19 16.77
CA ALA A 25 23.91 32.69 16.95
C ALA A 25 23.90 31.20 17.36
N GLU A 26 22.93 30.80 18.17
CA GLU A 26 22.74 29.41 18.55
C GLU A 26 22.28 28.53 17.39
N PHE A 27 21.44 29.09 16.51
CA PHE A 27 21.01 28.42 15.28
C PHE A 27 22.20 28.16 14.34
N GLU A 28 23.11 29.12 14.18
CA GLU A 28 24.35 28.91 13.42
C GLU A 28 25.23 27.82 14.05
N ILE A 29 25.32 27.75 15.38
CA ILE A 29 26.05 26.69 16.07
C ILE A 29 25.42 25.34 15.78
N THR A 30 24.09 25.25 15.82
CA THR A 30 23.35 24.02 15.52
C THR A 30 23.64 23.52 14.10
N HIS A 31 23.63 24.41 13.10
CA HIS A 31 24.02 24.06 11.73
C HIS A 31 25.45 23.57 11.61
N ARG A 32 26.40 24.29 12.23
CA ARG A 32 27.79 23.86 12.23
C ARG A 32 27.98 22.50 12.92
N VAL A 33 27.20 22.21 13.96
CA VAL A 33 27.23 20.89 14.60
C VAL A 33 26.71 19.84 13.61
N HIS A 34 25.56 20.08 12.97
CA HIS A 34 24.97 19.17 11.98
C HIS A 34 25.92 18.87 10.81
N ASP A 35 26.51 19.90 10.19
CA ASP A 35 27.45 19.77 9.06
C ASP A 35 28.71 18.97 9.40
N ASN A 36 29.11 18.96 10.68
CA ASN A 36 30.32 18.28 11.15
C ASN A 36 30.05 16.84 11.63
N LEU A 37 28.81 16.35 11.56
CA LEU A 37 28.51 14.97 11.96
C LEU A 37 29.03 13.95 10.93
N PRO A 38 29.66 12.85 11.38
CA PRO A 38 30.15 11.79 10.49
C PRO A 38 28.98 11.04 9.84
N ARG A 39 29.09 10.71 8.55
CA ARG A 39 27.99 10.06 7.79
C ARG A 39 27.87 8.54 7.99
N GLU A 40 28.86 7.90 8.62
CA GLU A 40 28.97 6.44 8.75
C GLU A 40 29.00 6.00 10.23
N GLN A 41 28.03 6.47 11.03
CA GLN A 41 27.85 6.01 12.41
C GLN A 41 26.37 5.62 12.65
N ASP A 42 26.14 4.79 13.65
CA ASP A 42 24.77 4.48 14.08
C ASP A 42 24.08 5.73 14.65
N GLN A 43 22.76 5.79 14.50
CA GLN A 43 21.95 6.98 14.79
C GLN A 43 22.02 7.42 16.26
N ILE A 44 22.06 6.45 17.20
CA ILE A 44 22.16 6.73 18.64
C ILE A 44 23.50 7.39 18.97
N THR A 45 24.60 6.90 18.40
CA THR A 45 25.93 7.49 18.58
C THR A 45 25.98 8.91 18.00
N LEU A 46 25.37 9.14 16.83
CA LEU A 46 25.28 10.46 16.22
C LEU A 46 24.48 11.46 17.05
N GLU A 47 23.33 11.06 17.57
CA GLU A 47 22.49 11.89 18.44
C GLU A 47 23.19 12.32 19.72
N ASN A 48 23.93 11.40 20.34
CA ASN A 48 24.73 11.73 21.52
C ASN A 48 25.89 12.66 21.18
N LEU A 49 26.61 12.40 20.08
CA LEU A 49 27.72 13.25 19.63
C LEU A 49 27.26 14.68 19.29
N ALA A 50 26.14 14.80 18.57
CA ALA A 50 25.55 16.08 18.20
C ALA A 50 25.18 16.89 19.45
N TYR A 51 24.51 16.24 20.42
CA TYR A 51 24.15 16.87 21.67
C TYR A 51 25.35 17.36 22.46
N GLU A 52 26.41 16.55 22.58
CA GLU A 52 27.62 16.94 23.31
C GLU A 52 28.34 18.11 22.62
N GLN A 53 28.49 18.08 21.30
CA GLN A 53 29.10 19.20 20.55
C GLN A 53 28.29 20.49 20.67
N MET A 54 26.96 20.37 20.66
CA MET A 54 26.06 21.49 20.83
C MET A 54 26.21 22.07 22.24
N ARG A 55 26.23 21.23 23.28
CA ARG A 55 26.48 21.65 24.67
C ARG A 55 27.81 22.39 24.83
N GLU A 56 28.87 21.90 24.18
CA GLU A 56 30.20 22.51 24.27
C GLU A 56 30.29 23.86 23.54
N LYS A 57 29.57 24.03 22.43
CA LYS A 57 29.67 25.20 21.55
C LYS A 57 28.59 26.26 21.80
N SER A 58 27.54 25.93 22.56
CA SER A 58 26.40 26.80 22.83
C SER A 58 26.83 28.18 23.34
N VAL A 59 26.17 29.24 22.87
CA VAL A 59 26.36 30.62 23.35
C VAL A 59 26.02 30.70 24.85
N TYR A 60 25.10 29.87 25.32
CA TYR A 60 24.69 29.80 26.72
C TYR A 60 25.68 28.99 27.59
N SER A 61 26.70 28.37 26.99
CA SER A 61 27.76 27.62 27.70
C SER A 61 27.16 26.64 28.72
N ASN A 62 27.65 26.63 29.97
CA ASN A 62 27.17 25.73 31.03
C ASN A 62 25.67 25.88 31.32
N TYR A 63 25.08 27.06 31.09
CA TYR A 63 23.65 27.29 31.29
C TYR A 63 22.77 26.56 30.28
N PHE A 64 23.32 26.15 29.13
CA PHE A 64 22.56 25.39 28.14
C PHE A 64 22.03 24.08 28.74
N HIS A 65 22.90 23.25 29.30
CA HIS A 65 22.49 21.99 29.90
C HIS A 65 21.86 22.17 31.28
N GLU A 66 22.40 23.08 32.11
CA GLU A 66 21.99 23.20 33.50
C GLU A 66 20.67 23.95 33.69
N LEU A 67 20.33 24.85 32.77
CA LEU A 67 19.15 25.71 32.85
C LEU A 67 18.18 25.42 31.69
N ILE A 68 18.62 25.61 30.44
CA ILE A 68 17.73 25.57 29.27
C ILE A 68 17.15 24.17 29.05
N MET A 69 17.97 23.12 29.11
CA MET A 69 17.51 21.74 28.83
C MET A 69 16.77 21.07 30.00
N LYS A 70 16.93 21.58 31.22
CA LYS A 70 16.31 21.01 32.44
C LYS A 70 15.02 21.70 32.85
N ASP A 71 14.85 22.97 32.48
CA ASP A 71 13.62 23.73 32.71
C ASP A 71 12.71 23.61 31.48
N GLU A 72 11.54 22.97 31.63
CA GLU A 72 10.62 22.75 30.51
C GLU A 72 10.17 24.06 29.87
N TYR A 73 9.98 25.13 30.64
CA TYR A 73 9.55 26.41 30.08
C TYR A 73 10.64 27.03 29.21
N LEU A 74 11.87 27.08 29.72
CA LEU A 74 13.02 27.60 28.96
C LEU A 74 13.35 26.72 27.76
N PHE A 75 13.21 25.40 27.88
CA PHE A 75 13.36 24.48 26.75
C PHE A 75 12.34 24.78 25.64
N GLN A 76 11.06 24.98 25.99
CA GLN A 76 10.02 25.28 25.01
C GLN A 76 10.28 26.61 24.28
N GLN A 77 10.74 27.63 25.01
CA GLN A 77 11.13 28.92 24.40
C GLN A 77 12.36 28.79 23.50
N TYR A 78 13.37 28.07 23.97
CA TYR A 78 14.56 27.75 23.18
C TYR A 78 14.18 27.05 21.88
N TYR A 79 13.37 25.99 21.99
CA TYR A 79 13.02 25.15 20.88
C TYR A 79 12.11 25.87 19.89
N HIS A 80 11.19 26.71 20.39
CA HIS A 80 10.40 27.62 19.57
C HIS A 80 11.31 28.46 18.66
N ASP A 81 12.31 29.13 19.23
CA ASP A 81 13.16 30.04 18.47
C ASP A 81 14.02 29.31 17.43
N GLN A 82 14.56 28.14 17.78
CA GLN A 82 15.33 27.32 16.84
C GLN A 82 14.48 26.80 15.68
N LEU A 83 13.22 26.42 15.96
CA LEU A 83 12.29 25.99 14.93
C LEU A 83 11.82 27.16 14.07
N LEU A 84 11.55 28.33 14.65
CA LEU A 84 11.20 29.55 13.90
C LEU A 84 12.25 29.86 12.83
N LEU A 85 13.53 29.90 13.23
CA LEU A 85 14.66 30.14 12.34
C LEU A 85 14.79 29.04 11.27
N PHE A 86 14.58 27.78 11.66
CA PHE A 86 14.56 26.66 10.71
C PHE A 86 13.47 26.83 9.65
N LEU A 87 12.24 27.17 10.05
CA LEU A 87 11.14 27.36 9.11
C LEU A 87 11.39 28.52 8.14
N GLU A 88 11.99 29.62 8.63
CA GLU A 88 12.34 30.77 7.81
C GLU A 88 13.41 30.43 6.76
N GLU A 89 14.51 29.78 7.18
CA GLU A 89 15.60 29.39 6.28
C GLU A 89 15.11 28.45 5.17
N TYR A 90 14.36 27.42 5.56
CA TYR A 90 13.84 26.42 4.62
C TYR A 90 12.55 26.86 3.92
N LYS A 91 11.99 28.04 4.24
CA LYS A 91 10.74 28.57 3.66
C LYS A 91 9.58 27.58 3.77
N VAL A 92 9.35 27.08 4.98
CA VAL A 92 8.21 26.22 5.31
C VAL A 92 7.05 27.10 5.77
N GLN A 93 5.85 26.92 5.20
CA GLN A 93 4.67 27.77 5.48
C GLN A 93 3.80 27.28 6.66
N LEU A 94 4.32 26.35 7.48
CA LEU A 94 3.66 25.91 8.70
C LEU A 94 3.88 26.93 9.82
N SER A 95 2.95 27.03 10.78
CA SER A 95 3.17 27.86 11.97
C SER A 95 4.13 27.14 12.93
N VAL A 96 4.88 27.91 13.71
CA VAL A 96 5.84 27.34 14.68
C VAL A 96 5.11 26.52 15.74
N GLU A 97 3.91 26.95 16.16
CA GLU A 97 3.09 26.24 17.14
C GLU A 97 2.71 24.84 16.64
N PHE A 98 2.32 24.71 15.38
CA PHE A 98 2.03 23.41 14.79
C PHE A 98 3.24 22.47 14.86
N VAL A 99 4.43 22.98 14.56
CA VAL A 99 5.67 22.18 14.58
C VAL A 99 6.07 21.79 16.00
N LEU A 100 5.96 22.74 16.94
CA LEU A 100 6.20 22.46 18.35
C LEU A 100 5.25 21.39 18.88
N ASP A 101 3.96 21.52 18.62
CA ASP A 101 2.98 20.55 19.08
C ASP A 101 3.22 19.17 18.43
N LEU A 102 3.62 19.12 17.16
CA LEU A 102 3.96 17.87 16.48
C LEU A 102 5.15 17.15 17.13
N LEU A 103 6.18 17.89 17.54
CA LEU A 103 7.43 17.33 18.08
C LEU A 103 7.39 17.11 19.61
N ASN A 104 6.55 17.85 20.34
CA ASN A 104 6.54 17.85 21.81
C ASN A 104 5.38 17.08 22.43
N ASN A 105 4.29 16.79 21.70
CA ASN A 105 3.12 16.12 22.29
C ASN A 105 3.38 14.68 22.72
N ASN A 106 4.46 14.05 22.25
CA ASN A 106 4.92 12.79 22.80
C ASN A 106 5.49 12.99 24.22
N SER A 107 4.65 12.75 25.23
CA SER A 107 4.98 12.98 26.63
C SER A 107 5.92 11.95 27.25
N VAL A 108 6.26 10.89 26.52
CA VAL A 108 7.23 9.88 26.98
C VAL A 108 8.66 10.33 26.69
N LYS A 109 8.86 11.20 25.69
CA LYS A 109 10.18 11.73 25.32
C LYS A 109 10.65 12.82 26.27
N SER A 110 11.89 12.69 26.72
CA SER A 110 12.64 13.72 27.44
C SER A 110 12.96 14.92 26.53
N THR A 111 13.28 16.08 27.13
CA THR A 111 13.74 17.28 26.40
C THR A 111 14.96 16.99 25.51
N ILE A 112 15.87 16.12 25.98
CA ILE A 112 17.06 15.69 25.25
C ILE A 112 16.67 14.88 24.01
N GLU A 113 15.76 13.91 24.14
CA GLU A 113 15.30 13.11 22.99
C GLU A 113 14.54 13.95 21.95
N ARG A 114 13.78 14.97 22.39
CA ARG A 114 13.10 15.91 21.50
C ARG A 114 14.08 16.74 20.68
N ILE A 115 15.12 17.29 21.31
CA ILE A 115 16.11 18.11 20.58
C ILE A 115 16.99 17.27 19.65
N LYS A 116 17.32 16.03 20.03
CA LYS A 116 18.20 15.16 19.25
C LYS A 116 17.64 14.87 17.87
N TYR A 117 16.32 14.71 17.78
CA TYR A 117 15.61 14.56 16.52
C TYR A 117 15.85 15.77 15.59
N TYR A 118 15.73 16.99 16.11
CA TYR A 118 16.02 18.22 15.38
C TYR A 118 17.51 18.34 14.98
N LEU A 119 18.43 17.87 15.83
CA LEU A 119 19.88 18.01 15.59
C LEU A 119 20.44 17.05 14.53
N VAL A 120 19.94 15.81 14.47
CA VAL A 120 20.51 14.76 13.60
C VAL A 120 19.66 14.53 12.34
N ASN A 121 18.34 14.65 12.44
CA ASN A 121 17.44 14.25 11.36
C ASN A 121 16.79 15.46 10.66
N GLN A 122 17.56 16.53 10.41
CA GLN A 122 17.03 17.74 9.76
C GLN A 122 16.38 17.48 8.40
N SER A 123 16.93 16.55 7.59
CA SER A 123 16.36 16.17 6.30
C SER A 123 15.01 15.45 6.44
N GLU A 124 14.91 14.55 7.42
CA GLU A 124 13.67 13.83 7.73
C GLU A 124 12.61 14.77 8.28
N LEU A 125 13.00 15.65 9.21
CA LEU A 125 12.15 16.71 9.73
C LEU A 125 11.66 17.62 8.61
N LEU A 126 12.53 18.03 7.69
CA LEU A 126 12.12 18.85 6.56
C LEU A 126 11.10 18.13 5.68
N GLU A 127 11.33 16.86 5.34
CA GLU A 127 10.38 16.06 4.54
C GLU A 127 9.03 15.92 5.27
N LEU A 128 9.05 15.63 6.56
CA LEU A 128 7.88 15.57 7.42
C LEU A 128 7.07 16.87 7.36
N LEU A 129 7.74 18.01 7.55
CA LEU A 129 7.10 19.32 7.48
C LEU A 129 6.55 19.62 6.09
N ARG A 130 7.24 19.20 5.02
CA ARG A 130 6.72 19.34 3.64
C ARG A 130 5.46 18.53 3.40
N ILE A 131 5.36 17.32 3.97
CA ILE A 131 4.14 16.50 3.90
C ILE A 131 2.96 17.22 4.55
N PHE A 132 3.13 17.75 5.77
CA PHE A 132 2.07 18.50 6.45
C PHE A 132 1.75 19.82 5.75
N GLU A 133 2.74 20.49 5.15
CA GLU A 133 2.53 21.67 4.31
C GLU A 133 1.65 21.34 3.09
N GLN A 134 1.86 20.19 2.44
CA GLN A 134 0.94 19.69 1.40
C GLN A 134 -0.47 19.46 1.95
N GLY A 135 -0.60 18.96 3.18
CA GLY A 135 -1.87 18.87 3.90
C GLY A 135 -2.58 20.21 4.04
N VAL A 136 -1.84 21.28 4.41
CA VAL A 136 -2.39 22.64 4.49
C VAL A 136 -2.91 23.10 3.13
N TYR A 137 -2.14 22.86 2.06
CA TYR A 137 -2.56 23.22 0.72
C TYR A 137 -3.82 22.46 0.28
N ALA A 138 -3.96 21.18 0.64
CA ALA A 138 -5.17 20.40 0.37
C ALA A 138 -6.41 20.98 1.06
N LEU A 139 -6.27 21.38 2.32
CA LEU A 139 -7.38 21.85 3.17
C LEU A 139 -7.84 23.27 2.86
N SER A 140 -7.10 24.02 2.03
CA SER A 140 -7.20 25.48 1.86
C SER A 140 -6.92 26.23 3.16
N ARG A 141 -6.22 27.39 3.09
CA ARG A 141 -5.77 28.14 4.28
C ARG A 141 -6.88 28.41 5.33
N ALA A 142 -8.14 28.49 4.91
CA ALA A 142 -9.30 28.69 5.79
C ALA A 142 -9.61 27.51 6.75
N ARG A 143 -8.98 26.34 6.58
CA ARG A 143 -9.17 25.15 7.42
C ARG A 143 -7.89 24.67 8.11
N GLN A 144 -6.91 25.55 8.35
CA GLN A 144 -5.74 25.23 9.20
C GLN A 144 -6.15 24.69 10.58
N GLY A 145 -7.29 25.13 11.12
CA GLY A 145 -7.88 24.58 12.35
C GLY A 145 -8.11 23.06 12.29
N ALA A 146 -8.34 22.47 11.12
CA ALA A 146 -8.50 21.01 10.97
C ALA A 146 -7.17 20.25 11.12
N LEU A 147 -6.05 20.83 10.68
CA LEU A 147 -4.72 20.29 10.96
C LEU A 147 -4.37 20.42 12.44
N LEU A 148 -4.74 21.56 13.06
CA LEU A 148 -4.66 21.69 14.51
C LEU A 148 -5.55 20.67 15.22
N THR A 149 -6.70 20.24 14.67
CA THR A 149 -7.46 19.12 15.26
C THR A 149 -6.76 17.76 15.12
N ILE A 150 -5.92 17.53 14.11
CA ILE A 150 -5.07 16.32 14.05
C ILE A 150 -4.18 16.28 15.29
N ILE A 151 -3.58 17.43 15.61
CA ILE A 151 -2.65 17.55 16.72
C ILE A 151 -3.38 17.60 18.08
N ASN A 152 -4.45 18.38 18.18
CA ASN A 152 -5.25 18.60 19.40
C ASN A 152 -6.20 17.44 19.74
N SER A 153 -6.49 16.55 18.79
CA SER A 153 -7.09 15.24 19.10
C SER A 153 -6.08 14.27 19.74
N GLY A 154 -4.84 14.74 19.93
CA GLY A 154 -3.68 14.02 20.45
C GLY A 154 -3.82 13.48 21.87
N ILE A 155 -3.18 12.32 22.04
CA ILE A 155 -3.00 11.48 23.24
C ILE A 155 -3.99 11.74 24.38
N LYS A 156 -5.00 10.88 24.50
CA LYS A 156 -5.78 10.78 25.75
C LYS A 156 -4.99 9.97 26.77
N ARG A 157 -4.66 10.61 27.89
CA ARG A 157 -4.07 9.92 29.05
C ARG A 157 -5.19 9.31 29.88
N VAL A 158 -5.01 8.06 30.26
CA VAL A 158 -6.01 7.33 31.04
C VAL A 158 -5.33 6.69 32.24
N GLU A 159 -5.89 6.93 33.43
CA GLU A 159 -5.47 6.28 34.68
C GLU A 159 -6.08 4.88 34.79
N ASP A 160 -5.37 3.97 35.48
CA ASP A 160 -5.79 2.59 35.67
C ASP A 160 -7.11 2.47 36.43
N GLY A 161 -7.98 1.56 35.96
CA GLY A 161 -9.29 1.30 36.57
C GLY A 161 -10.41 2.28 36.15
N SER A 162 -10.15 3.21 35.24
CA SER A 162 -11.17 4.12 34.73
C SER A 162 -12.13 3.43 33.74
N CYS A 163 -13.43 3.53 34.02
CA CYS A 163 -14.52 3.09 33.12
C CYS A 163 -14.84 4.16 32.07
N LEU A 164 -13.82 4.73 31.43
CA LEU A 164 -14.01 5.75 30.40
C LEU A 164 -14.39 5.09 29.07
N THR A 165 -15.55 5.45 28.55
CA THR A 165 -15.92 5.13 27.16
C THR A 165 -15.19 6.09 26.23
N LEU A 166 -14.39 5.54 25.31
CA LEU A 166 -13.68 6.30 24.29
C LEU A 166 -14.40 6.13 22.96
N LYS A 167 -14.82 7.24 22.37
CA LYS A 167 -15.38 7.29 21.03
C LYS A 167 -14.47 8.11 20.13
N THR A 168 -14.17 7.57 18.96
CA THR A 168 -13.54 8.27 17.85
C THR A 168 -14.58 8.54 16.78
N ASP A 169 -14.53 9.74 16.19
CA ASP A 169 -15.32 10.05 15.00
C ASP A 169 -14.45 9.72 13.77
N ASN A 170 -13.85 10.72 13.13
CA ASN A 170 -13.19 10.52 11.84
C ASN A 170 -11.67 10.28 11.91
N LEU A 171 -11.03 10.37 13.07
CA LEU A 171 -9.57 10.29 13.23
C LEU A 171 -9.15 9.16 14.17
N TYR A 172 -7.93 8.68 14.00
CA TYR A 172 -7.26 7.81 14.95
C TYR A 172 -6.94 8.56 16.24
N LEU A 173 -7.16 7.89 17.35
CA LEU A 173 -6.89 8.41 18.69
C LEU A 173 -5.78 7.59 19.34
N LEU A 174 -4.73 8.27 19.80
CA LEU A 174 -3.73 7.66 20.67
C LEU A 174 -4.20 7.72 22.13
N VAL A 175 -3.97 6.63 22.85
CA VAL A 175 -4.24 6.49 24.28
C VAL A 175 -2.96 6.06 24.96
N LEU A 176 -2.51 6.84 25.95
CA LEU A 176 -1.37 6.47 26.79
C LEU A 176 -1.89 5.80 28.06
N LYS A 177 -1.55 4.52 28.24
CA LYS A 177 -1.90 3.70 29.41
C LYS A 177 -0.67 2.92 29.86
N GLU A 178 -0.35 2.97 31.16
CA GLU A 178 0.79 2.24 31.76
C GLU A 178 2.13 2.48 31.00
N GLY A 179 2.35 3.71 30.51
CA GLY A 179 3.55 4.07 29.74
C GLY A 179 3.62 3.47 28.32
N SER A 180 2.57 2.78 27.85
CA SER A 180 2.46 2.24 26.50
C SER A 180 1.38 2.98 25.70
N PHE A 181 1.62 3.16 24.40
CA PHE A 181 0.63 3.74 23.48
C PHE A 181 -0.28 2.66 22.89
N TYR A 182 -1.57 2.98 22.84
CA TYR A 182 -2.61 2.21 22.17
C TYR A 182 -3.28 3.11 21.14
N GLN A 183 -3.60 2.57 19.97
CA GLN A 183 -4.27 3.32 18.91
C GLN A 183 -5.70 2.83 18.76
N ILE A 184 -6.66 3.76 18.75
CA ILE A 184 -8.07 3.47 18.47
C ILE A 184 -8.36 3.94 17.04
N PRO A 185 -8.79 3.03 16.14
CA PRO A 185 -9.18 3.39 14.78
C PRO A 185 -10.34 4.40 14.73
N PRO A 186 -10.53 5.13 13.62
CA PRO A 186 -11.69 5.98 13.44
C PRO A 186 -13.01 5.19 13.52
N ASN A 187 -14.09 5.87 13.87
CA ASN A 187 -15.45 5.34 14.00
C ASN A 187 -15.58 4.15 14.96
N THR A 188 -14.68 4.05 15.94
CA THR A 188 -14.66 2.95 16.91
C THR A 188 -15.12 3.44 18.28
N ILE A 189 -15.91 2.60 18.96
CA ILE A 189 -16.33 2.84 20.33
C ILE A 189 -15.71 1.77 21.21
N VAL A 190 -14.79 2.18 22.07
CA VAL A 190 -14.21 1.35 23.12
C VAL A 190 -14.98 1.63 24.39
N LYS A 191 -15.71 0.63 24.89
CA LYS A 191 -16.62 0.82 26.04
C LYS A 191 -15.84 0.90 27.34
N ASN A 192 -14.73 0.19 27.42
CA ASN A 192 -13.84 0.18 28.56
C ASN A 192 -12.37 0.22 28.09
N VAL A 193 -11.57 1.15 28.64
CA VAL A 193 -10.14 1.29 28.28
C VAL A 193 -9.32 0.03 28.62
N ASN A 194 -9.82 -0.85 29.49
CA ASN A 194 -9.24 -2.16 29.74
C ASN A 194 -9.43 -3.17 28.59
N GLU A 195 -10.28 -2.88 27.61
CA GLU A 195 -10.40 -3.68 26.38
C GLU A 195 -9.22 -3.46 25.42
N LEU A 196 -8.44 -2.38 25.61
CA LEU A 196 -7.22 -2.12 24.85
C LEU A 196 -6.13 -3.10 25.30
N THR A 197 -5.86 -4.07 24.44
CA THR A 197 -4.90 -5.16 24.69
C THR A 197 -3.72 -5.14 23.72
N GLU A 198 -3.95 -4.67 22.49
CA GLU A 198 -2.92 -4.58 21.45
C GLU A 198 -2.23 -3.22 21.49
N LYS A 199 -0.92 -3.22 21.74
CA LYS A 199 -0.10 -2.00 21.75
C LYS A 199 0.07 -1.50 20.31
N PHE A 200 0.14 -0.18 20.18
CA PHE A 200 0.54 0.43 18.91
C PHE A 200 2.05 0.28 18.75
N GLU A 201 2.46 -0.72 17.96
CA GLU A 201 3.85 -0.98 17.64
C GLU A 201 4.30 -0.04 16.50
N CYS A 202 5.27 0.82 16.81
CA CYS A 202 5.88 1.76 15.87
C CYS A 202 7.40 1.70 16.05
N THR A 203 8.13 1.78 14.94
CA THR A 203 9.60 1.82 14.90
C THR A 203 10.19 3.18 15.29
N CYS A 204 9.36 4.24 15.25
CA CYS A 204 9.74 5.63 15.44
C CYS A 204 8.84 6.34 16.47
N ASP A 205 8.62 7.66 16.31
CA ASP A 205 7.71 8.40 17.16
C ASP A 205 6.24 8.06 16.86
N THR A 206 5.59 7.40 17.83
CA THR A 206 4.18 7.00 17.78
C THR A 206 3.22 8.16 17.51
N PHE A 207 3.50 9.34 18.06
CA PHE A 207 2.65 10.52 17.87
C PHE A 207 2.74 11.03 16.43
N ILE A 208 3.96 11.11 15.90
CA ILE A 208 4.20 11.54 14.52
C ILE A 208 3.58 10.55 13.54
N GLU A 209 3.78 9.23 13.74
CA GLU A 209 3.18 8.21 12.86
C GLU A 209 1.65 8.29 12.88
N ASN A 210 1.03 8.41 14.06
CA ASN A 210 -0.41 8.60 14.16
C ASN A 210 -0.89 9.91 13.52
N SER A 211 -0.09 10.98 13.59
CA SER A 211 -0.40 12.27 12.96
C SER A 211 -0.35 12.17 11.43
N LEU A 212 0.60 11.41 10.87
CA LEU A 212 0.64 11.08 9.45
C LEU A 212 -0.56 10.22 9.03
N MET A 213 -0.93 9.22 9.82
CA MET A 213 -2.15 8.43 9.57
C MET A 213 -3.41 9.30 9.58
N ASN A 214 -3.50 10.24 10.52
CA ASN A 214 -4.60 11.20 10.60
C ASN A 214 -4.61 12.20 9.44
N LEU A 215 -3.44 12.63 8.95
CA LEU A 215 -3.35 13.43 7.73
C LEU A 215 -3.94 12.67 6.53
N VAL A 216 -3.55 11.41 6.35
CA VAL A 216 -4.12 10.54 5.31
C VAL A 216 -5.64 10.45 5.47
N GLN A 217 -6.13 10.22 6.68
CA GLN A 217 -7.55 10.12 6.96
C GLN A 217 -8.32 11.42 6.66
N LEU A 218 -7.74 12.58 6.96
CA LEU A 218 -8.33 13.86 6.57
C LEU A 218 -8.35 14.06 5.06
N THR A 219 -7.30 13.64 4.35
CA THR A 219 -7.23 13.80 2.88
C THR A 219 -8.31 13.04 2.13
N VAL A 220 -8.81 11.94 2.70
CA VAL A 220 -9.90 11.13 2.13
C VAL A 220 -11.27 11.47 2.74
N SER A 221 -11.34 12.43 3.66
CA SER A 221 -12.57 12.80 4.34
C SER A 221 -13.60 13.40 3.37
N SER A 222 -14.86 13.03 3.57
CA SER A 222 -15.98 13.51 2.75
C SER A 222 -16.06 15.04 2.71
N GLU A 223 -15.80 15.70 3.84
CA GLU A 223 -15.79 17.16 3.98
C GLU A 223 -14.70 17.86 3.16
N LEU A 224 -13.53 17.23 3.00
CA LEU A 224 -12.46 17.77 2.16
C LEU A 224 -12.78 17.55 0.68
N LEU A 225 -13.23 16.35 0.33
CA LEU A 225 -13.48 15.99 -1.07
C LEU A 225 -14.55 16.89 -1.72
N GLU A 226 -15.53 17.38 -0.95
CA GLU A 226 -16.52 18.36 -1.44
C GLU A 226 -15.93 19.73 -1.79
N THR A 227 -14.88 20.13 -1.09
CA THR A 227 -14.24 21.44 -1.25
C THR A 227 -13.22 21.46 -2.37
N ILE A 228 -12.97 20.33 -3.04
CA ILE A 228 -12.08 20.30 -4.19
C ILE A 228 -12.65 21.18 -5.30
N GLU A 229 -11.87 22.17 -5.71
CA GLU A 229 -12.20 23.08 -6.82
C GLU A 229 -11.35 22.79 -8.07
N ASN A 230 -10.19 22.14 -7.90
CA ASN A 230 -9.24 21.88 -8.98
C ASN A 230 -8.63 20.48 -8.86
N ILE A 231 -9.03 19.58 -9.77
CA ILE A 231 -8.58 18.18 -9.79
C ILE A 231 -7.07 18.04 -10.07
N PRO A 232 -6.48 18.71 -11.09
CA PRO A 232 -5.04 18.63 -11.32
C PRO A 232 -4.20 19.04 -10.10
N ASN A 233 -4.58 20.12 -9.42
CA ASN A 233 -3.85 20.60 -8.24
C ASN A 233 -3.95 19.62 -7.08
N ILE A 234 -5.15 19.10 -6.77
CA ILE A 234 -5.31 18.16 -5.66
C ILE A 234 -4.62 16.82 -5.95
N LEU A 235 -4.58 16.38 -7.22
CA LEU A 235 -3.80 15.22 -7.64
C LEU A 235 -2.31 15.39 -7.35
N ILE A 236 -1.73 16.55 -7.66
CA ILE A 236 -0.33 16.84 -7.34
C ILE A 236 -0.11 16.79 -5.82
N ILE A 237 -1.02 17.38 -5.05
CA ILE A 237 -0.91 17.42 -3.58
C ILE A 237 -0.98 16.00 -2.98
N PHE A 238 -1.98 15.19 -3.35
CA PHE A 238 -2.11 13.82 -2.85
C PHE A 238 -0.94 12.92 -3.24
N ASN A 239 -0.42 13.07 -4.48
CA ASN A 239 0.78 12.34 -4.89
C ASN A 239 2.01 12.75 -4.07
N ARG A 240 2.18 14.05 -3.77
CA ARG A 240 3.29 14.52 -2.92
C ARG A 240 3.19 14.02 -1.48
N ILE A 241 1.99 14.02 -0.90
CA ILE A 241 1.76 13.42 0.43
C ILE A 241 2.15 11.94 0.41
N SER A 242 1.66 11.19 -0.59
CA SER A 242 1.94 9.76 -0.68
C SER A 242 3.43 9.46 -0.89
N GLN A 243 4.09 10.15 -1.82
CA GLN A 243 5.52 9.97 -2.07
C GLN A 243 6.38 10.41 -0.88
N GLY A 244 6.02 11.53 -0.24
CA GLY A 244 6.76 11.99 0.93
C GLY A 244 6.69 11.00 2.09
N ILE A 245 5.50 10.43 2.36
CA ILE A 245 5.37 9.37 3.38
C ILE A 245 6.18 8.13 3.01
N LEU A 246 6.22 7.73 1.73
CA LEU A 246 7.04 6.59 1.29
C LEU A 246 8.55 6.85 1.41
N ASN A 247 9.00 8.10 1.35
CA ASN A 247 10.39 8.47 1.55
C ASN A 247 10.81 8.44 3.02
N LEU A 248 9.84 8.44 3.95
CA LEU A 248 10.09 8.30 5.38
C LEU A 248 10.26 6.82 5.77
N GLU A 249 11.41 6.24 5.42
CA GLU A 249 11.70 4.79 5.56
C GLU A 249 11.47 4.22 6.97
N GLN A 250 11.60 5.06 8.00
CA GLN A 250 11.47 4.64 9.40
C GLN A 250 10.01 4.62 9.93
N TYR A 251 9.05 5.12 9.16
CA TYR A 251 7.64 5.22 9.55
C TYR A 251 6.76 4.21 8.81
N THR A 252 5.83 3.58 9.52
CA THR A 252 4.94 2.54 8.98
C THR A 252 3.49 3.02 8.92
N VAL A 253 3.20 3.99 8.03
CA VAL A 253 1.84 4.55 7.86
C VAL A 253 0.92 3.53 7.18
N SER A 254 0.26 2.70 7.98
CA SER A 254 -0.52 1.54 7.53
C SER A 254 -1.75 1.87 6.68
N ASN A 255 -2.34 3.06 6.85
CA ASN A 255 -3.52 3.49 6.10
C ASN A 255 -3.19 4.26 4.81
N LEU A 256 -1.91 4.36 4.42
CA LEU A 256 -1.51 5.10 3.22
C LEU A 256 -2.18 4.57 1.94
N GLU A 257 -2.43 3.26 1.87
CA GLU A 257 -3.03 2.60 0.70
C GLU A 257 -4.42 3.14 0.35
N VAL A 258 -5.14 3.73 1.32
CA VAL A 258 -6.47 4.33 1.14
C VAL A 258 -6.45 5.51 0.16
N LEU A 259 -5.31 6.18 -0.01
CA LEU A 259 -5.17 7.27 -1.00
C LEU A 259 -5.14 6.77 -2.45
N GLN A 260 -4.64 5.57 -2.69
CA GLN A 260 -4.40 5.08 -4.05
C GLN A 260 -5.70 4.96 -4.88
N PRO A 261 -6.81 4.37 -4.38
CA PRO A 261 -8.10 4.37 -5.07
C PRO A 261 -8.59 5.75 -5.49
N LEU A 262 -8.43 6.74 -4.61
CA LEU A 262 -8.88 8.10 -4.83
C LEU A 262 -8.03 8.81 -5.90
N ILE A 263 -6.71 8.65 -5.84
CA ILE A 263 -5.78 9.17 -6.86
C ILE A 263 -6.11 8.55 -8.22
N SER A 264 -6.29 7.23 -8.29
CA SER A 264 -6.66 6.53 -9.52
C SER A 264 -8.01 7.02 -10.08
N LEU A 265 -9.00 7.25 -9.22
CA LEU A 265 -10.29 7.82 -9.61
C LEU A 265 -10.14 9.22 -10.21
N LEU A 266 -9.45 10.11 -9.51
CA LEU A 266 -9.23 11.49 -9.95
C LEU A 266 -8.45 11.54 -11.27
N GLN A 267 -7.39 10.75 -11.42
CA GLN A 267 -6.62 10.62 -12.67
C GLN A 267 -7.49 10.10 -13.82
N CYS A 268 -8.32 9.10 -13.56
CA CYS A 268 -9.26 8.56 -14.54
C CYS A 268 -10.25 9.64 -15.00
N ILE A 269 -10.82 10.39 -14.05
CA ILE A 269 -11.77 11.48 -14.35
C ILE A 269 -11.09 12.59 -15.15
N GLU A 270 -9.92 13.05 -14.70
CA GLU A 270 -9.12 14.07 -15.38
C GLU A 270 -8.77 13.64 -16.82
N THR A 271 -8.43 12.37 -17.01
CA THR A 271 -8.04 11.83 -18.32
C THR A 271 -9.24 11.75 -19.26
N LEU A 272 -10.39 11.26 -18.79
CA LEU A 272 -11.49 10.84 -19.65
C LEU A 272 -12.53 11.91 -19.97
N TYR A 273 -12.76 12.89 -19.09
CA TYR A 273 -13.93 13.77 -19.20
C TYR A 273 -13.58 15.23 -19.52
N ASN A 274 -14.48 15.93 -20.21
CA ASN A 274 -14.30 17.36 -20.56
C ASN A 274 -14.46 18.29 -19.36
N ASP A 275 -15.31 17.93 -18.39
CA ASP A 275 -15.48 18.64 -17.12
C ASP A 275 -15.17 17.70 -15.94
N PRO A 276 -13.88 17.56 -15.57
CA PRO A 276 -13.47 16.66 -14.50
C PRO A 276 -14.14 16.98 -13.16
N LEU A 277 -14.30 18.26 -12.83
CA LEU A 277 -14.80 18.69 -11.52
C LEU A 277 -16.27 18.31 -11.33
N GLN A 278 -17.11 18.60 -12.33
CA GLN A 278 -18.52 18.23 -12.27
C GLN A 278 -18.70 16.72 -12.19
N ILE A 279 -17.92 15.95 -12.96
CA ILE A 279 -17.97 14.49 -12.95
C ILE A 279 -17.54 13.93 -11.60
N PHE A 280 -16.48 14.47 -11.01
CA PHE A 280 -16.05 14.08 -9.67
C PHE A 280 -17.12 14.35 -8.62
N LYS A 281 -17.77 15.53 -8.64
CA LYS A 281 -18.88 15.83 -7.71
C LYS A 281 -20.07 14.88 -7.89
N ASN A 282 -20.42 14.52 -9.13
CA ASN A 282 -21.47 13.53 -9.40
C ASN A 282 -21.10 12.14 -8.85
N VAL A 283 -19.85 11.71 -9.05
CA VAL A 283 -19.35 10.42 -8.54
C VAL A 283 -19.30 10.42 -7.00
N LEU A 284 -18.85 11.51 -6.36
CA LEU A 284 -18.90 11.67 -4.91
C LEU A 284 -20.33 11.55 -4.37
N GLN A 285 -21.30 12.21 -5.01
CA GLN A 285 -22.71 12.11 -4.62
C GLN A 285 -23.21 10.68 -4.75
N TYR A 286 -22.86 9.98 -5.83
CA TYR A 286 -23.19 8.57 -6.01
C TYR A 286 -22.61 7.69 -4.88
N MET A 287 -21.34 7.89 -4.54
CA MET A 287 -20.65 7.13 -3.49
C MET A 287 -21.28 7.38 -2.10
N ARG A 288 -21.77 8.60 -1.84
CA ARG A 288 -22.46 8.93 -0.57
C ARG A 288 -23.81 8.26 -0.44
N ILE A 289 -24.60 8.28 -1.51
CA ILE A 289 -25.97 7.73 -1.50
C ILE A 289 -25.92 6.20 -1.40
N ASN A 290 -25.00 5.58 -2.13
CA ASN A 290 -24.99 4.13 -2.29
C ASN A 290 -23.96 3.42 -1.40
N GLY A 291 -22.92 4.12 -0.94
CA GLY A 291 -21.74 3.50 -0.31
C GLY A 291 -20.89 2.70 -1.30
N LEU A 292 -19.67 2.32 -0.89
CA LEU A 292 -18.79 1.41 -1.63
C LEU A 292 -18.46 0.14 -0.84
N GLN A 293 -19.37 -0.29 0.04
CA GLN A 293 -19.14 -1.43 0.93
C GLN A 293 -19.21 -2.79 0.19
N GLU A 294 -19.80 -2.84 -1.00
CA GLU A 294 -19.97 -4.07 -1.79
C GLU A 294 -19.33 -3.96 -3.18
N CYS A 295 -18.76 -5.06 -3.71
CA CYS A 295 -18.19 -5.07 -5.06
C CYS A 295 -19.18 -4.62 -6.14
N ARG A 296 -20.45 -5.01 -6.01
CA ARG A 296 -21.49 -4.68 -7.01
C ARG A 296 -21.74 -3.17 -7.09
N LEU A 297 -21.55 -2.45 -5.99
CA LEU A 297 -21.67 -0.99 -5.96
C LEU A 297 -20.49 -0.33 -6.68
N ILE A 298 -19.29 -0.89 -6.56
CA ILE A 298 -18.11 -0.46 -7.36
C ILE A 298 -18.41 -0.65 -8.86
N HIS A 299 -18.91 -1.81 -9.26
CA HIS A 299 -19.26 -2.08 -10.65
C HIS A 299 -20.33 -1.11 -11.18
N ARG A 300 -21.40 -0.89 -10.41
CA ARG A 300 -22.47 0.06 -10.77
C ARG A 300 -21.98 1.51 -10.83
N MET A 301 -21.03 1.90 -9.98
CA MET A 301 -20.41 3.22 -10.05
C MET A 301 -19.66 3.40 -11.38
N ILE A 302 -18.92 2.38 -11.81
CA ILE A 302 -18.21 2.41 -13.10
C ILE A 302 -19.19 2.46 -14.27
N ASP A 303 -20.30 1.73 -14.20
CA ASP A 303 -21.37 1.82 -15.22
C ASP A 303 -22.06 3.19 -15.21
N HIS A 304 -22.27 3.78 -14.03
CA HIS A 304 -22.75 5.15 -13.92
C HIS A 304 -21.78 6.11 -14.60
N MET A 305 -20.47 6.01 -14.34
CA MET A 305 -19.44 6.80 -15.02
C MET A 305 -19.48 6.61 -16.55
N LYS A 306 -19.67 5.38 -17.05
CA LYS A 306 -19.86 5.11 -18.49
C LYS A 306 -21.07 5.86 -19.06
N SER A 307 -22.17 5.94 -18.29
CA SER A 307 -23.43 6.53 -18.73
C SER A 307 -23.43 8.07 -18.84
N LEU A 308 -22.47 8.75 -18.20
CA LEU A 308 -22.42 10.22 -18.17
C LEU A 308 -22.12 10.86 -19.53
N ASN A 309 -21.62 10.11 -20.51
CA ASN A 309 -21.47 10.51 -21.93
C ASN A 309 -20.80 11.88 -22.18
N SER A 310 -19.98 12.36 -21.25
CA SER A 310 -19.27 13.67 -21.30
C SER A 310 -17.76 13.51 -21.55
N PHE A 311 -17.39 12.45 -22.28
CA PHE A 311 -16.00 12.11 -22.59
C PHE A 311 -15.34 13.15 -23.49
N LYS A 312 -14.01 13.26 -23.39
CA LYS A 312 -13.21 14.07 -24.31
C LYS A 312 -13.35 13.57 -25.74
N THR A 313 -13.48 14.51 -26.68
CA THR A 313 -13.82 14.23 -28.09
C THR A 313 -12.74 13.48 -28.86
N ASN A 314 -11.50 13.49 -28.37
CA ASN A 314 -10.35 12.82 -28.97
C ASN A 314 -10.16 11.35 -28.51
N LEU A 315 -11.02 10.84 -27.62
CA LEU A 315 -10.88 9.49 -27.06
C LEU A 315 -11.70 8.47 -27.86
N THR A 316 -11.10 7.31 -28.14
CA THR A 316 -11.81 6.18 -28.75
C THR A 316 -12.60 5.40 -27.68
N LYS A 317 -13.65 4.68 -28.11
CA LYS A 317 -14.44 3.80 -27.22
C LYS A 317 -13.57 2.75 -26.51
N ASP A 318 -12.54 2.25 -27.19
CA ASP A 318 -11.60 1.28 -26.61
C ASP A 318 -10.77 1.90 -25.48
N VAL A 319 -10.25 3.12 -25.67
CA VAL A 319 -9.50 3.85 -24.63
C VAL A 319 -10.38 4.14 -23.41
N ILE A 320 -11.63 4.52 -23.62
CA ILE A 320 -12.59 4.77 -22.53
C ILE A 320 -12.87 3.47 -21.76
N SER A 321 -13.25 2.39 -22.47
CA SER A 321 -13.54 1.09 -21.85
C SER A 321 -12.32 0.57 -21.05
N LYS A 322 -11.14 0.60 -21.67
CA LYS A 322 -9.89 0.17 -21.05
C LYS A 322 -9.54 0.95 -19.79
N THR A 323 -9.64 2.28 -19.82
CA THR A 323 -9.29 3.12 -18.67
C THR A 323 -10.26 2.89 -17.51
N LEU A 324 -11.56 2.79 -17.79
CA LEU A 324 -12.58 2.52 -16.77
C LEU A 324 -12.45 1.10 -16.19
N SER A 325 -12.19 0.08 -17.01
CA SER A 325 -11.95 -1.28 -16.50
C SER A 325 -10.68 -1.38 -15.65
N LYS A 326 -9.63 -0.61 -15.96
CA LYS A 326 -8.44 -0.55 -15.10
C LYS A 326 -8.74 0.10 -13.75
N LEU A 327 -9.47 1.22 -13.74
CA LEU A 327 -9.94 1.84 -12.50
C LEU A 327 -10.77 0.85 -11.68
N GLU A 328 -11.74 0.18 -12.33
CA GLU A 328 -12.60 -0.81 -11.68
C GLU A 328 -11.78 -1.92 -11.01
N VAL A 329 -10.77 -2.47 -11.70
CA VAL A 329 -9.87 -3.47 -11.13
C VAL A 329 -9.11 -2.96 -9.90
N GLU A 330 -8.65 -1.71 -9.92
CA GLU A 330 -7.92 -1.13 -8.77
C GLU A 330 -8.84 -0.92 -7.57
N LEU A 331 -10.05 -0.41 -7.78
CA LEU A 331 -11.06 -0.25 -6.71
C LEU A 331 -11.47 -1.61 -6.12
N LEU A 332 -11.69 -2.60 -6.99
CA LEU A 332 -12.01 -3.97 -6.57
C LEU A 332 -10.86 -4.63 -5.81
N LEU A 333 -9.61 -4.34 -6.17
CA LEU A 333 -8.44 -4.87 -5.47
C LEU A 333 -8.35 -4.27 -4.07
N ASN A 334 -8.55 -2.96 -3.95
CA ASN A 334 -8.57 -2.28 -2.66
C ASN A 334 -9.65 -2.85 -1.74
N TRP A 335 -10.88 -3.00 -2.26
CA TRP A 335 -11.98 -3.62 -1.52
C TRP A 335 -11.65 -5.05 -1.04
N LEU A 336 -10.89 -5.81 -1.84
CA LEU A 336 -10.53 -7.19 -1.56
C LEU A 336 -9.47 -7.33 -0.45
N TYR A 337 -8.66 -6.31 -0.20
CA TYR A 337 -7.75 -6.30 0.96
C TYR A 337 -8.56 -6.35 2.27
N ASP A 338 -9.60 -5.52 2.38
CA ASP A 338 -10.47 -5.47 3.56
C ASP A 338 -11.49 -6.63 3.61
N ASN A 339 -11.91 -7.14 2.46
CA ASN A 339 -12.98 -8.15 2.33
C ASN A 339 -12.47 -9.46 1.76
N SER A 340 -11.29 -9.89 2.21
CA SER A 340 -10.56 -10.98 1.58
C SER A 340 -11.38 -12.28 1.50
N ASP A 341 -12.28 -12.56 2.45
CA ASP A 341 -13.11 -13.79 2.48
C ASP A 341 -14.30 -13.76 1.52
N ASN A 342 -14.65 -12.58 1.02
CA ASN A 342 -15.81 -12.35 0.16
C ASN A 342 -15.44 -12.32 -1.34
N TYR A 343 -14.31 -12.94 -1.71
CA TYR A 343 -13.77 -12.94 -3.07
C TYR A 343 -14.69 -13.53 -4.15
N TYR A 344 -15.70 -14.31 -3.78
CA TYR A 344 -16.64 -14.91 -4.74
C TYR A 344 -17.55 -13.86 -5.40
N HIS A 345 -17.88 -12.76 -4.70
CA HIS A 345 -18.60 -11.63 -5.29
C HIS A 345 -17.80 -10.94 -6.40
N LEU A 346 -16.48 -10.88 -6.25
CA LEU A 346 -15.57 -10.39 -7.28
C LEU A 346 -15.58 -11.29 -8.52
N LEU A 347 -15.53 -12.61 -8.30
CA LEU A 347 -15.57 -13.57 -9.41
C LEU A 347 -16.87 -13.47 -10.20
N GLU A 348 -17.98 -13.10 -9.56
CA GLU A 348 -19.29 -12.93 -10.20
C GLU A 348 -19.25 -11.76 -11.18
N ILE A 349 -18.72 -10.62 -10.74
CA ILE A 349 -18.59 -9.43 -11.58
C ILE A 349 -17.63 -9.69 -12.75
N ILE A 350 -16.50 -10.37 -12.51
CA ILE A 350 -15.56 -10.73 -13.58
C ILE A 350 -16.20 -11.70 -14.58
N ASN A 351 -17.05 -12.60 -14.09
CA ASN A 351 -17.77 -13.54 -14.93
C ASN A 351 -18.76 -12.82 -15.85
N ASP A 352 -19.55 -11.91 -15.28
CA ASP A 352 -20.65 -11.21 -15.93
C ASP A 352 -20.17 -10.06 -16.84
N SER A 353 -19.02 -9.46 -16.55
CA SER A 353 -18.43 -8.39 -17.35
C SER A 353 -17.66 -8.92 -18.57
N ASP A 354 -17.92 -8.37 -19.75
CA ASP A 354 -17.28 -8.79 -21.00
C ASP A 354 -15.77 -8.51 -21.04
N ASP A 355 -15.32 -7.40 -20.44
CA ASP A 355 -13.96 -6.88 -20.58
C ASP A 355 -13.13 -6.87 -19.29
N LEU A 356 -13.77 -6.90 -18.11
CA LEU A 356 -13.05 -6.73 -16.84
C LEU A 356 -11.94 -7.78 -16.62
N TRP A 357 -12.19 -9.01 -17.09
CA TRP A 357 -11.24 -10.11 -16.98
C TRP A 357 -9.90 -9.85 -17.70
N LYS A 358 -9.88 -8.98 -18.72
CA LYS A 358 -8.66 -8.64 -19.48
C LYS A 358 -7.65 -7.87 -18.63
N TYR A 359 -8.13 -7.17 -17.60
CA TYR A 359 -7.32 -6.29 -16.76
C TYR A 359 -7.16 -6.81 -15.33
N SER A 360 -7.84 -7.89 -14.95
CA SER A 360 -7.89 -8.44 -13.59
C SER A 360 -6.66 -9.27 -13.18
N ALA A 361 -5.51 -9.08 -13.84
CA ALA A 361 -4.29 -9.84 -13.55
C ALA A 361 -3.81 -9.66 -12.10
N LYS A 362 -3.90 -8.44 -11.55
CA LYS A 362 -3.56 -8.16 -10.14
C LYS A 362 -4.51 -8.89 -9.18
N LEU A 363 -5.83 -8.81 -9.43
CA LEU A 363 -6.86 -9.50 -8.64
C LEU A 363 -6.61 -11.01 -8.59
N PHE A 364 -6.42 -11.66 -9.73
CA PHE A 364 -6.13 -13.10 -9.75
C PHE A 364 -4.79 -13.45 -9.11
N THR A 365 -3.79 -12.56 -9.14
CA THR A 365 -2.52 -12.78 -8.44
C THR A 365 -2.72 -12.77 -6.92
N TYR A 366 -3.54 -11.85 -6.40
CA TYR A 366 -3.93 -11.82 -5.00
C TYR A 366 -4.69 -13.10 -4.61
N LEU A 367 -5.73 -13.47 -5.38
CA LEU A 367 -6.52 -14.69 -5.13
C LEU A 367 -5.67 -15.95 -5.13
N GLU A 368 -4.75 -16.09 -6.09
CA GLU A 368 -3.83 -17.22 -6.17
C GLU A 368 -2.93 -17.32 -4.94
N THR A 369 -2.48 -16.17 -4.41
CA THR A 369 -1.63 -16.11 -3.22
C THR A 369 -2.42 -16.46 -1.98
N LYS A 370 -3.61 -15.85 -1.81
CA LYS A 370 -4.51 -16.13 -0.68
C LYS A 370 -4.90 -17.61 -0.61
N LEU A 371 -5.25 -18.21 -1.74
CA LEU A 371 -5.69 -19.60 -1.82
C LEU A 371 -4.53 -20.60 -1.98
N ASN A 372 -3.29 -20.10 -2.08
CA ASN A 372 -2.07 -20.88 -2.31
C ASN A 372 -2.18 -21.91 -3.47
N LEU A 373 -2.98 -21.59 -4.50
CA LEU A 373 -3.40 -22.57 -5.52
C LEU A 373 -2.22 -23.19 -6.26
N VAL A 374 -1.22 -22.38 -6.63
CA VAL A 374 -0.08 -22.86 -7.42
C VAL A 374 0.75 -23.86 -6.66
N ALA A 375 1.12 -23.55 -5.40
CA ALA A 375 1.92 -24.46 -4.59
C ALA A 375 1.16 -25.75 -4.28
N CYS A 376 -0.15 -25.66 -4.03
CA CYS A 376 -1.00 -26.84 -3.84
C CYS A 376 -1.07 -27.70 -5.10
N VAL A 377 -1.30 -27.11 -6.28
CA VAL A 377 -1.30 -27.84 -7.56
C VAL A 377 0.06 -28.48 -7.84
N GLU A 378 1.16 -27.79 -7.57
CA GLU A 378 2.51 -28.31 -7.77
C GLU A 378 2.79 -29.53 -6.87
N LYS A 379 2.55 -29.39 -5.55
CA LYS A 379 2.79 -30.45 -4.56
C LYS A 379 1.89 -31.67 -4.77
N SER A 380 0.62 -31.45 -5.06
CA SER A 380 -0.38 -32.52 -5.27
C SER A 380 -0.39 -33.07 -6.69
N CYS A 381 0.45 -32.54 -7.59
CA CYS A 381 0.39 -32.84 -9.02
C CYS A 381 -1.02 -32.69 -9.61
N GLY A 382 -1.72 -31.62 -9.23
CA GLY A 382 -3.09 -31.31 -9.65
C GLY A 382 -4.20 -32.01 -8.87
N GLN A 383 -3.89 -32.92 -7.95
CA GLN A 383 -4.85 -33.66 -7.13
C GLN A 383 -5.28 -32.87 -5.88
N ILE A 384 -5.82 -31.68 -6.07
CA ILE A 384 -6.39 -30.91 -4.95
C ILE A 384 -7.66 -31.59 -4.46
N GLU A 385 -7.69 -31.94 -3.17
CA GLU A 385 -8.91 -32.38 -2.49
C GLU A 385 -9.78 -31.16 -2.15
N VAL A 386 -11.09 -31.34 -2.19
CA VAL A 386 -12.03 -30.30 -1.73
C VAL A 386 -12.05 -30.34 -0.21
N SER A 387 -11.06 -29.69 0.41
CA SER A 387 -11.01 -29.40 1.85
C SER A 387 -11.91 -28.21 2.20
N ASP A 388 -12.10 -27.95 3.49
CA ASP A 388 -12.84 -26.77 3.98
C ASP A 388 -12.31 -25.46 3.39
N GLU A 389 -10.99 -25.37 3.14
CA GLU A 389 -10.33 -24.21 2.52
C GLU A 389 -10.80 -23.93 1.09
N TYR A 390 -11.13 -24.98 0.33
CA TYR A 390 -11.53 -24.87 -1.08
C TYR A 390 -13.02 -25.09 -1.32
N ALA A 391 -13.76 -25.55 -0.30
CA ALA A 391 -15.19 -25.85 -0.38
C ALA A 391 -16.01 -24.66 -0.89
N LYS A 392 -15.74 -23.45 -0.37
CA LYS A 392 -16.44 -22.22 -0.76
C LYS A 392 -16.24 -21.88 -2.25
N LEU A 393 -15.00 -21.94 -2.75
CA LEU A 393 -14.72 -21.70 -4.16
C LEU A 393 -15.36 -22.78 -5.04
N ASN A 394 -15.36 -24.05 -4.62
CA ASN A 394 -15.91 -25.13 -5.42
C ASN A 394 -17.44 -25.02 -5.53
N GLN A 395 -18.10 -24.74 -4.41
CA GLN A 395 -19.54 -24.48 -4.37
C GLN A 395 -19.91 -23.32 -5.29
N TYR A 396 -19.15 -22.23 -5.24
CA TYR A 396 -19.38 -21.08 -6.10
C TYR A 396 -19.22 -21.41 -7.60
N LEU A 397 -18.14 -22.08 -7.99
CA LEU A 397 -17.93 -22.49 -9.39
C LEU A 397 -19.00 -23.46 -9.90
N GLN A 398 -19.57 -24.29 -9.02
CA GLN A 398 -20.72 -25.14 -9.36
C GLN A 398 -21.99 -24.32 -9.60
N GLN A 399 -22.22 -23.27 -8.81
CA GLN A 399 -23.41 -22.40 -8.90
C GLN A 399 -23.39 -21.45 -10.10
N LEU A 400 -22.21 -21.00 -10.55
CA LEU A 400 -22.04 -20.02 -11.62
C LEU A 400 -22.69 -20.39 -12.97
N ASN A 401 -23.04 -21.67 -13.19
CA ASN A 401 -23.69 -22.21 -14.39
C ASN A 401 -23.21 -21.60 -15.74
N ASN A 402 -21.94 -21.21 -15.82
CA ASN A 402 -21.39 -20.60 -17.02
C ASN A 402 -20.92 -21.68 -17.99
N LYS A 403 -21.61 -21.81 -19.13
CA LYS A 403 -21.25 -22.75 -20.20
C LYS A 403 -19.81 -22.59 -20.70
N SER A 404 -19.25 -21.38 -20.63
CA SER A 404 -17.89 -21.09 -21.08
C SER A 404 -16.80 -21.44 -20.05
N MET A 405 -17.16 -21.70 -18.78
CA MET A 405 -16.21 -21.94 -17.68
C MET A 405 -15.10 -20.89 -17.63
N LYS A 406 -15.49 -19.61 -17.77
CA LYS A 406 -14.57 -18.47 -17.96
C LYS A 406 -13.55 -18.37 -16.82
N ILE A 407 -14.01 -18.41 -15.58
CA ILE A 407 -13.17 -18.28 -14.39
C ILE A 407 -12.21 -19.47 -14.27
N GLU A 408 -12.70 -20.70 -14.47
CA GLU A 408 -11.89 -21.90 -14.43
C GLU A 408 -10.81 -21.92 -15.51
N ARG A 409 -11.13 -21.42 -16.71
CA ARG A 409 -10.16 -21.26 -17.81
C ARG A 409 -9.07 -20.26 -17.46
N ILE A 410 -9.44 -19.11 -16.88
CA ILE A 410 -8.48 -18.07 -16.47
C ILE A 410 -7.54 -18.63 -15.39
N LEU A 411 -8.09 -19.18 -14.31
CA LEU A 411 -7.31 -19.80 -13.23
C LEU A 411 -6.42 -20.92 -13.76
N SER A 412 -6.96 -21.78 -14.64
CA SER A 412 -6.19 -22.90 -15.18
C SER A 412 -4.97 -22.45 -15.97
N ASN A 413 -5.14 -21.46 -16.85
CA ASN A 413 -4.05 -20.95 -17.67
C ASN A 413 -3.01 -20.21 -16.81
N ARG A 414 -3.44 -19.47 -15.79
CA ARG A 414 -2.52 -18.75 -14.90
C ARG A 414 -1.69 -19.69 -14.02
N ILE A 415 -2.31 -20.72 -13.43
CA ILE A 415 -1.59 -21.77 -12.70
C ILE A 415 -0.57 -22.44 -13.60
N HIS A 416 -1.00 -22.86 -14.80
CA HIS A 416 -0.12 -23.47 -15.79
C HIS A 416 1.10 -22.59 -16.14
N LEU A 417 0.90 -21.30 -16.41
CA LEU A 417 1.99 -20.37 -16.71
C LEU A 417 2.95 -20.19 -15.53
N LYS A 418 2.43 -20.12 -14.29
CA LYS A 418 3.27 -20.02 -13.09
C LYS A 418 4.09 -21.29 -12.85
N LEU A 419 3.51 -22.48 -13.06
CA LEU A 419 4.24 -23.74 -12.96
C LEU A 419 5.42 -23.78 -13.94
N ILE A 420 5.21 -23.35 -15.19
CA ILE A 420 6.29 -23.25 -16.20
C ILE A 420 7.36 -22.27 -15.75
N PHE A 421 6.96 -21.07 -15.31
CA PHE A 421 7.90 -20.04 -14.88
C PHE A 421 8.78 -20.50 -13.70
N ASN A 422 8.21 -21.26 -12.76
CA ASN A 422 8.93 -21.80 -11.61
C ASN A 422 9.88 -22.97 -11.97
N THR A 423 9.82 -23.48 -13.19
CA THR A 423 10.58 -24.65 -13.61
C THR A 423 11.99 -24.26 -14.08
N GLY A 424 13.02 -24.69 -13.34
CA GLY A 424 14.42 -24.57 -13.78
C GLY A 424 14.78 -25.53 -14.92
N LYS A 425 15.67 -25.10 -15.83
CA LYS A 425 16.08 -25.88 -17.03
C LYS A 425 16.65 -27.27 -16.68
N ASP A 426 17.35 -27.41 -15.56
CA ASP A 426 18.00 -28.66 -15.15
C ASP A 426 17.05 -29.70 -14.52
N LYS A 427 15.73 -29.42 -14.50
CA LYS A 427 14.72 -30.25 -13.81
C LYS A 427 13.72 -30.94 -14.73
N ILE A 428 13.76 -30.74 -16.05
CA ILE A 428 12.67 -31.18 -16.94
C ILE A 428 12.55 -32.70 -16.99
N GLU A 429 13.62 -33.39 -17.38
CA GLU A 429 13.60 -34.84 -17.54
C GLU A 429 13.37 -35.57 -16.20
N ASN A 430 14.01 -35.09 -15.13
CA ASN A 430 13.81 -35.59 -13.76
C ASN A 430 12.36 -35.42 -13.30
N THR A 431 11.71 -34.30 -13.62
CA THR A 431 10.30 -34.06 -13.29
C THR A 431 9.39 -35.02 -14.06
N LEU A 432 9.64 -35.22 -15.36
CA LEU A 432 8.89 -36.18 -16.18
C LEU A 432 8.97 -37.59 -15.57
N SER A 433 10.17 -38.08 -15.26
CA SER A 433 10.35 -39.41 -14.65
C SER A 433 9.68 -39.53 -13.29
N LYS A 434 9.84 -38.55 -12.40
CA LYS A 434 9.28 -38.60 -11.05
C LYS A 434 7.75 -38.57 -11.03
N THR A 435 7.13 -37.89 -11.99
CA THR A 435 5.68 -37.60 -11.94
C THR A 435 4.85 -38.31 -13.02
N TYR A 436 5.47 -39.18 -13.82
CA TYR A 436 4.81 -39.95 -14.88
C TYR A 436 3.58 -40.76 -14.41
N ASN A 437 3.72 -41.52 -13.32
CA ASN A 437 2.61 -42.31 -12.79
C ASN A 437 1.41 -41.43 -12.44
N GLN A 438 1.68 -40.23 -11.92
CA GLN A 438 0.64 -39.27 -11.56
C GLN A 438 -0.01 -38.66 -12.80
N PHE A 439 0.76 -38.36 -13.84
CA PHE A 439 0.23 -37.94 -15.14
C PHE A 439 -0.72 -38.97 -15.74
N GLN A 440 -0.33 -40.26 -15.73
CA GLN A 440 -1.20 -41.34 -16.19
C GLN A 440 -2.50 -41.43 -15.38
N GLN A 441 -2.43 -41.31 -14.05
CA GLN A 441 -3.61 -41.32 -13.20
C GLN A 441 -4.52 -40.11 -13.46
N ASN A 442 -3.94 -38.92 -13.63
CA ASN A 442 -4.68 -37.68 -13.88
C ASN A 442 -5.51 -37.78 -15.16
N LEU A 443 -4.94 -38.28 -16.27
CA LEU A 443 -5.66 -38.44 -17.54
C LEU A 443 -6.93 -39.30 -17.40
N LYS A 444 -6.85 -40.39 -16.61
CA LYS A 444 -7.99 -41.27 -16.35
C LYS A 444 -9.06 -40.60 -15.49
N GLN A 445 -8.65 -39.75 -14.54
CA GLN A 445 -9.55 -39.15 -13.58
C GLN A 445 -10.31 -37.92 -14.09
N VAL A 446 -9.78 -37.19 -15.10
CA VAL A 446 -10.40 -35.95 -15.62
C VAL A 446 -11.88 -36.15 -15.95
N ASN A 447 -12.23 -37.23 -16.66
CA ASN A 447 -13.62 -37.50 -17.03
C ASN A 447 -14.51 -37.76 -15.81
N THR A 448 -14.03 -38.54 -14.85
CA THR A 448 -14.77 -38.85 -13.61
C THR A 448 -15.00 -37.59 -12.78
N VAL A 449 -13.98 -36.76 -12.61
CA VAL A 449 -14.05 -35.50 -11.85
C VAL A 449 -14.97 -34.50 -12.55
N HIS A 450 -14.93 -34.44 -13.89
CA HIS A 450 -15.84 -33.60 -14.67
C HIS A 450 -17.32 -33.98 -14.43
N VAL A 451 -17.65 -35.27 -14.45
CA VAL A 451 -19.01 -35.77 -14.20
C VAL A 451 -19.46 -35.52 -12.76
N ARG A 452 -18.57 -35.62 -11.77
CA ARG A 452 -18.88 -35.33 -10.36
C ARG A 452 -19.08 -33.84 -10.06
N GLY A 453 -18.77 -32.95 -11.00
CA GLY A 453 -18.91 -31.51 -10.82
C GLY A 453 -17.89 -30.90 -9.86
N GLU A 454 -16.79 -31.60 -9.53
CA GLU A 454 -15.70 -31.08 -8.70
C GLU A 454 -14.85 -30.08 -9.50
N ARG A 455 -15.35 -28.84 -9.66
CA ARG A 455 -14.79 -27.81 -10.55
C ARG A 455 -13.35 -27.45 -10.21
N ILE A 456 -13.01 -27.34 -8.93
CA ILE A 456 -11.64 -27.01 -8.50
C ILE A 456 -10.67 -28.11 -8.90
N LYS A 457 -11.01 -29.34 -8.54
CA LYS A 457 -10.19 -30.51 -8.86
C LYS A 457 -10.03 -30.63 -10.38
N LEU A 458 -11.10 -30.39 -11.14
CA LEU A 458 -11.06 -30.42 -12.60
C LEU A 458 -10.06 -29.41 -13.17
N PHE A 459 -10.15 -28.12 -12.84
CA PHE A 459 -9.23 -27.13 -13.41
C PHE A 459 -7.80 -27.35 -12.90
N SER A 460 -7.61 -27.85 -11.68
CA SER A 460 -6.29 -28.17 -11.11
C SER A 460 -5.61 -29.30 -11.87
N LEU A 461 -6.33 -30.40 -12.11
CA LEU A 461 -5.88 -31.53 -12.93
C LEU A 461 -5.51 -31.10 -14.35
N LEU A 462 -6.36 -30.30 -14.98
CA LEU A 462 -6.12 -29.80 -16.34
C LEU A 462 -4.88 -28.89 -16.40
N SER A 463 -4.69 -28.03 -15.40
CA SER A 463 -3.55 -27.10 -15.36
C SER A 463 -2.22 -27.84 -15.21
N TRP A 464 -2.17 -28.80 -14.29
CA TRP A 464 -0.98 -29.61 -14.09
C TRP A 464 -0.70 -30.54 -15.27
N SER A 465 -1.73 -31.14 -15.87
CA SER A 465 -1.58 -32.01 -17.04
C SER A 465 -1.10 -31.23 -18.27
N LYS A 466 -1.57 -29.99 -18.47
CA LYS A 466 -1.03 -29.08 -19.49
C LYS A 466 0.44 -28.77 -19.23
N TYR A 467 0.80 -28.49 -17.98
CA TYR A 467 2.20 -28.25 -17.59
C TYR A 467 3.09 -29.45 -17.92
N TYR A 468 2.71 -30.67 -17.49
CA TYR A 468 3.44 -31.89 -17.81
C TYR A 468 3.56 -32.13 -19.33
N ALA A 469 2.48 -31.92 -20.07
CA ALA A 469 2.47 -32.08 -21.53
C ALA A 469 3.39 -31.07 -22.24
N GLN A 470 3.48 -29.82 -21.77
CA GLN A 470 4.39 -28.83 -22.32
C GLN A 470 5.86 -29.17 -22.01
N MET A 471 6.14 -29.68 -20.82
CA MET A 471 7.46 -30.18 -20.44
C MET A 471 7.90 -31.33 -21.33
N TYR A 472 6.96 -32.24 -21.62
CA TYR A 472 7.18 -33.33 -22.57
C TYR A 472 7.47 -32.82 -23.98
N ALA A 473 6.66 -31.88 -24.49
CA ALA A 473 6.89 -31.24 -25.79
C ALA A 473 8.27 -30.54 -25.87
N TYR A 474 8.70 -29.89 -24.79
CA TYR A 474 10.02 -29.27 -24.73
C TYR A 474 11.15 -30.33 -24.75
N ALA A 475 10.99 -31.45 -24.03
CA ALA A 475 11.95 -32.55 -24.05
C ALA A 475 12.05 -33.22 -25.44
N LEU A 476 10.91 -33.39 -26.14
CA LEU A 476 10.88 -33.85 -27.53
C LEU A 476 11.64 -32.90 -28.46
N LYS A 477 11.40 -31.59 -28.34
CA LYS A 477 12.04 -30.56 -29.16
C LYS A 477 13.57 -30.49 -28.98
N ASN A 478 14.10 -30.99 -27.86
CA ASN A 478 15.54 -31.04 -27.60
C ASN A 478 16.12 -32.45 -27.78
N ASP A 479 15.42 -33.35 -28.48
CA ASP A 479 15.86 -34.71 -28.78
C ASP A 479 16.27 -35.53 -27.54
N SER A 480 15.53 -35.39 -26.42
CA SER A 480 15.79 -36.16 -25.20
C SER A 480 15.72 -37.66 -25.48
N LYS A 481 16.77 -38.40 -25.08
CA LYS A 481 16.89 -39.86 -25.30
C LYS A 481 16.51 -40.69 -24.08
N GLN A 482 15.92 -40.09 -23.05
CA GLN A 482 15.57 -40.81 -21.83
C GLN A 482 14.44 -41.84 -22.06
N ASN A 483 14.49 -42.95 -21.32
CA ASN A 483 13.48 -44.02 -21.41
C ASN A 483 12.05 -43.53 -21.15
N ILE A 484 11.89 -42.53 -20.27
CA ILE A 484 10.59 -41.96 -19.92
C ILE A 484 9.84 -41.41 -21.13
N MET A 485 10.55 -40.97 -22.17
CA MET A 485 9.93 -40.46 -23.40
C MET A 485 9.12 -41.56 -24.10
N ARG A 486 9.67 -42.78 -24.17
CA ARG A 486 9.00 -43.95 -24.77
C ARG A 486 7.78 -44.38 -23.97
N ASP A 487 7.85 -44.29 -22.64
CA ASP A 487 6.73 -44.63 -21.77
C ASP A 487 5.57 -43.64 -21.95
N ILE A 488 5.86 -42.35 -22.06
CA ILE A 488 4.87 -41.30 -22.35
C ILE A 488 4.27 -41.51 -23.75
N ASP A 489 5.08 -41.76 -24.78
CA ASP A 489 4.59 -42.04 -26.14
C ASP A 489 3.66 -43.26 -26.18
N ARG A 490 4.03 -44.33 -25.48
CA ARG A 490 3.21 -45.53 -25.38
C ARG A 490 1.88 -45.24 -24.69
N LEU A 491 1.90 -44.50 -23.59
CA LEU A 491 0.68 -44.10 -22.88
C LEU A 491 -0.24 -43.29 -23.81
N LEU A 492 0.29 -42.26 -24.46
CA LEU A 492 -0.49 -41.42 -25.36
C LEU A 492 -1.03 -42.24 -26.54
N SER A 493 -0.23 -43.11 -27.14
CA SER A 493 -0.65 -43.91 -28.31
C SER A 493 -1.73 -44.95 -27.98
N GLN A 494 -1.78 -45.46 -26.75
CA GLN A 494 -2.72 -46.51 -26.34
C GLN A 494 -4.03 -45.98 -25.75
N ASP A 495 -4.07 -44.71 -25.33
CA ASP A 495 -5.27 -44.09 -24.74
C ASP A 495 -6.02 -43.26 -25.79
N ASP A 496 -7.21 -43.76 -26.15
CA ASP A 496 -8.13 -43.15 -27.13
C ASP A 496 -9.19 -42.23 -26.49
N SER A 497 -9.04 -41.89 -25.20
CA SER A 497 -9.96 -40.96 -24.55
C SER A 497 -9.93 -39.58 -25.21
N SER A 498 -11.06 -38.86 -25.13
CA SER A 498 -11.17 -37.48 -25.61
C SER A 498 -10.18 -36.52 -24.94
N VAL A 499 -9.89 -36.77 -23.65
CA VAL A 499 -8.90 -36.03 -22.87
C VAL A 499 -7.49 -36.30 -23.41
N CYS A 500 -7.12 -37.57 -23.61
CA CYS A 500 -5.84 -37.92 -24.20
C CYS A 500 -5.67 -37.32 -25.60
N SER A 501 -6.71 -37.39 -26.43
CA SER A 501 -6.72 -36.76 -27.76
C SER A 501 -6.49 -35.25 -27.68
N SER A 502 -7.12 -34.56 -26.73
CA SER A 502 -6.91 -33.13 -26.49
C SER A 502 -5.48 -32.79 -26.06
N ILE A 503 -4.86 -33.65 -25.23
CA ILE A 503 -3.47 -33.52 -24.79
C ILE A 503 -2.51 -33.75 -25.97
N LYS A 504 -2.75 -34.74 -26.83
CA LYS A 504 -1.96 -34.96 -28.07
C LYS A 504 -1.97 -33.71 -28.94
N VAL A 505 -3.16 -33.15 -29.21
CA VAL A 505 -3.31 -31.92 -30.00
C VAL A 505 -2.59 -30.75 -29.34
N TYR A 506 -2.67 -30.63 -28.01
CA TYR A 506 -1.95 -29.60 -27.27
C TYR A 506 -0.42 -29.76 -27.40
N ILE A 507 0.12 -30.98 -27.28
CA ILE A 507 1.56 -31.26 -27.46
C ILE A 507 2.02 -30.86 -28.86
N VAL A 508 1.28 -31.27 -29.91
CA VAL A 508 1.57 -30.88 -31.30
C VAL A 508 1.58 -29.36 -31.44
N LYS A 509 0.59 -28.67 -30.86
CA LYS A 509 0.54 -27.20 -30.86
C LYS A 509 1.76 -26.57 -30.17
N GLN A 510 2.25 -27.14 -29.07
CA GLN A 510 3.47 -26.66 -28.40
C GLN A 510 4.72 -26.89 -29.25
N LEU A 511 4.86 -28.05 -29.88
CA LEU A 511 5.99 -28.35 -30.78
C LEU A 511 6.03 -27.37 -31.94
N MET A 512 4.90 -27.12 -32.60
CA MET A 512 4.79 -26.12 -33.66
C MET A 512 5.20 -24.73 -33.19
N TYR A 513 4.76 -24.34 -32.00
CA TYR A 513 5.14 -23.06 -31.40
C TYR A 513 6.65 -22.98 -31.16
N PHE A 514 7.28 -24.04 -30.65
CA PHE A 514 8.73 -24.09 -30.45
C PHE A 514 9.54 -24.08 -31.74
N GLU A 515 8.96 -24.53 -32.85
CA GLU A 515 9.57 -24.54 -34.19
C GLU A 515 9.19 -23.32 -35.04
N ASN A 516 8.36 -22.40 -34.52
CA ASN A 516 7.78 -21.29 -35.28
C ASN A 516 7.06 -21.72 -36.57
N LYS A 517 6.39 -22.88 -36.55
CA LYS A 517 5.66 -23.43 -37.70
C LYS A 517 4.16 -23.24 -37.59
N THR A 518 3.50 -23.08 -38.74
CA THR A 518 2.04 -23.08 -38.85
C THR A 518 1.48 -24.47 -39.17
N LEU A 519 0.18 -24.68 -38.95
CA LEU A 519 -0.45 -26.00 -39.21
C LEU A 519 -0.41 -26.36 -40.70
N ALA A 520 -0.35 -25.35 -41.57
CA ALA A 520 -0.24 -25.52 -43.00
C ALA A 520 1.12 -26.10 -43.43
N GLU A 521 2.16 -25.91 -42.61
CA GLU A 521 3.54 -26.35 -42.87
C GLU A 521 3.82 -27.78 -42.34
N LEU A 522 2.82 -28.44 -41.74
CA LEU A 522 2.90 -29.84 -41.27
C LEU A 522 2.40 -30.87 -42.30
N LYS A 523 1.91 -30.41 -43.46
CA LYS A 523 1.58 -31.27 -44.60
C LYS A 523 2.82 -31.58 -45.41
#